data_AF-A0A0S7YQI0-F1
#
_entry.id   AF-A0A0S7YQI0-F1
#
_cell.length_a   1.000
_cell.length_b   1.000
_cell.length_c   1.000
_cell.angle_alpha   90.00
_cell.angle_beta   90.00
_cell.angle_gamma   90.00
#
_symmetry.space_group_name_H-M   'P 1'
#
loop_
_entity.id
_entity.type
_entity.pdbx_description
1 polymer ?
#
loop_
_entity_poly.entity_id
_entity_poly.type
_entity_poly.pdbx_seq_one_letter_code
_entity_poly.pdbx_strand_id
1 'polypeptide(L)'
;MTTSDKSSPIEPLHLGPDSRFKFKCHKGVECFTKCCRGIHIVLTPYDIIRLKNRLKLSSDEFLAIYTQPQILEKTDLPIVTLKLLDDEQSSCPFVKEDGCLVYEDRPSTCRYYPLGVATLAYREGADESGFYFFVNEPHCRGFEEDQAWTVRQWRNDQGVDVHDQINAEWTELVVRKRSFPPNMKWTDQTKQMFFTASYNIDKFRRFVFDSTFFDRYPVDTAIQDKIRDDELELLRFGMRWLKWLLFKEGDFRVLEEAE
;
A
#
# COMPACT_ATOMS: atom_id res chain seq x y z
N MET A 1 -6.72 -40.59 11.38
CA MET A 1 -5.90 -39.39 11.08
C MET A 1 -6.86 -38.28 10.75
N THR A 2 -7.11 -37.42 11.72
CA THR A 2 -8.11 -36.35 11.71
C THR A 2 -7.57 -35.13 10.98
N THR A 3 -8.20 -34.76 9.87
CA THR A 3 -7.96 -33.52 9.14
C THR A 3 -8.53 -32.35 9.96
N SER A 4 -7.64 -31.54 10.52
CA SER A 4 -7.97 -30.28 11.20
C SER A 4 -8.54 -29.28 10.19
N ASP A 5 -9.85 -29.13 10.21
CA ASP A 5 -10.57 -28.00 9.63
C ASP A 5 -10.12 -26.70 10.33
N LYS A 6 -9.47 -25.79 9.59
CA LYS A 6 -9.19 -24.42 10.04
C LYS A 6 -10.18 -23.48 9.34
N SER A 7 -11.45 -23.56 9.73
CA SER A 7 -12.41 -22.49 9.47
C SER A 7 -12.14 -21.36 10.46
N SER A 8 -11.64 -20.22 9.97
CA SER A 8 -11.66 -18.98 10.76
C SER A 8 -13.10 -18.47 10.84
N PRO A 9 -13.70 -18.29 12.03
CA PRO A 9 -15.03 -17.75 12.16
C PRO A 9 -14.94 -16.22 12.11
N ILE A 10 -14.81 -15.67 10.91
CA ILE A 10 -15.10 -14.24 10.70
C ILE A 10 -16.30 -14.21 9.77
N GLU A 11 -17.50 -14.19 10.36
CA GLU A 11 -18.68 -13.72 9.63
C GLU A 11 -18.36 -12.31 9.14
N PRO A 12 -18.41 -12.03 7.81
CA PRO A 12 -18.11 -10.71 7.30
C PRO A 12 -19.26 -9.78 7.70
N LEU A 13 -19.12 -9.12 8.85
CA LEU A 13 -19.94 -7.98 9.19
C LEU A 13 -19.59 -6.88 8.20
N HIS A 14 -20.50 -6.64 7.25
CA HIS A 14 -20.38 -5.54 6.31
C HIS A 14 -20.54 -4.22 7.05
N LEU A 15 -19.45 -3.45 7.16
CA LEU A 15 -19.45 -2.15 7.81
C LEU A 15 -19.52 -1.05 6.75
N GLY A 16 -20.43 -0.10 6.94
CA GLY A 16 -20.47 1.13 6.17
C GLY A 16 -19.73 2.27 6.88
N PRO A 17 -19.57 3.43 6.23
CA PRO A 17 -18.89 4.60 6.82
C PRO A 17 -19.44 5.06 8.16
N ASP A 18 -20.74 4.90 8.40
CA ASP A 18 -21.41 5.35 9.62
C ASP A 18 -21.65 4.22 10.63
N SER A 19 -21.18 3.00 10.34
CA SER A 19 -21.16 1.89 11.30
C SER A 19 -20.33 2.26 12.53
N ARG A 20 -20.89 2.01 13.71
CA ARG A 20 -20.29 2.35 15.00
C ARG A 20 -19.53 1.18 15.61
N PHE A 21 -18.46 1.48 16.33
CA PHE A 21 -17.70 0.51 17.11
C PHE A 21 -16.98 1.18 18.28
N LYS A 22 -16.51 0.36 19.22
CA LYS A 22 -15.66 0.79 20.32
C LYS A 22 -14.24 0.32 20.06
N PHE A 23 -13.26 1.21 20.17
CA PHE A 23 -11.86 0.84 20.08
C PHE A 23 -10.93 1.91 20.64
N LYS A 24 -9.89 1.48 21.35
CA LYS A 24 -8.73 2.33 21.65
C LYS A 24 -7.47 1.50 21.79
N CYS A 25 -6.37 1.98 21.22
CA CYS A 25 -5.05 1.40 21.41
C CYS A 25 -4.15 2.42 22.09
N HIS A 26 -3.54 2.06 23.22
CA HIS A 26 -2.61 2.91 23.96
C HIS A 26 -1.65 2.05 24.79
N LYS A 27 -0.58 2.65 25.34
CA LYS A 27 0.45 1.93 26.11
C LYS A 27 -0.09 1.12 27.31
N GLY A 28 -1.28 1.43 27.79
CA GLY A 28 -1.89 0.81 28.96
C GLY A 28 -2.74 -0.42 28.67
N VAL A 29 -3.09 -0.71 27.40
CA VAL A 29 -3.83 -1.93 27.07
C VAL A 29 -2.87 -3.13 27.14
N GLU A 30 -3.34 -4.26 27.67
CA GLU A 30 -2.51 -5.47 27.86
C GLU A 30 -1.96 -6.06 26.55
N CYS A 31 -2.56 -5.70 25.42
CA CYS A 31 -2.14 -6.13 24.10
C CYS A 31 -1.19 -5.16 23.38
N PHE A 32 -0.73 -4.10 24.05
CA PHE A 32 0.12 -3.08 23.43
C PHE A 32 1.34 -3.74 22.77
N THR A 33 1.62 -3.38 21.51
CA THR A 33 2.65 -3.94 20.62
C THR A 33 2.45 -5.38 20.12
N LYS A 34 1.50 -6.17 20.65
CA LYS A 34 1.32 -7.58 20.25
C LYS A 34 0.91 -7.74 18.78
N CYS A 35 0.17 -6.77 18.24
CA CYS A 35 -0.20 -6.75 16.82
C CYS A 35 0.99 -6.49 15.87
N CYS A 36 2.19 -6.24 16.38
CA CYS A 36 3.39 -6.03 15.57
C CYS A 36 4.22 -7.30 15.37
N ARG A 37 3.64 -8.49 15.59
CA ARG A 37 4.31 -9.81 15.54
C ARG A 37 3.57 -10.75 14.61
N GLY A 38 4.29 -11.55 13.82
CA GLY A 38 3.67 -12.54 12.92
C GLY A 38 2.75 -11.94 11.85
N ILE A 39 2.98 -10.68 11.47
CA ILE A 39 2.10 -9.92 10.57
C ILE A 39 2.57 -9.96 9.12
N HIS A 40 1.63 -9.81 8.19
CA HIS A 40 1.94 -9.65 6.77
C HIS A 40 1.48 -8.28 6.29
N ILE A 41 2.42 -7.34 6.12
CA ILE A 41 2.13 -5.97 5.66
C ILE A 41 2.55 -5.84 4.21
N VAL A 42 1.58 -5.60 3.33
CA VAL A 42 1.81 -5.11 1.96
C VAL A 42 1.94 -3.59 2.03
N LEU A 43 3.01 -3.04 1.47
CA LEU A 43 3.28 -1.61 1.44
C LEU A 43 2.75 -0.99 0.16
N THR A 44 1.97 0.07 0.30
CA THR A 44 1.58 0.91 -0.84
C THR A 44 2.73 1.82 -1.28
N PRO A 45 2.70 2.37 -2.51
CA PRO A 45 3.66 3.39 -2.94
C PRO A 45 3.87 4.52 -1.93
N TYR A 46 2.77 5.06 -1.39
CA TYR A 46 2.84 6.15 -0.45
C TYR A 46 3.44 5.72 0.90
N ASP A 47 3.18 4.50 1.37
CA ASP A 47 3.81 3.98 2.59
C ASP A 47 5.34 3.94 2.45
N ILE A 48 5.84 3.54 1.27
CA ILE A 48 7.27 3.49 1.00
C ILE A 48 7.90 4.88 1.00
N ILE A 49 7.26 5.87 0.36
CA ILE A 49 7.72 7.26 0.37
C ILE A 49 7.77 7.80 1.80
N ARG A 50 6.71 7.59 2.59
CA ARG A 50 6.64 8.03 3.98
C ARG A 50 7.73 7.40 4.84
N LEU A 51 7.89 6.08 4.76
CA LEU A 51 8.84 5.35 5.59
C LEU A 51 10.29 5.65 5.20
N LYS A 52 10.63 5.68 3.90
CA LYS A 52 12.02 6.02 3.48
C LYS A 52 12.41 7.41 3.98
N ASN A 53 11.49 8.39 3.87
CA ASN A 53 11.76 9.76 4.28
C ASN A 53 11.85 9.90 5.80
N ARG A 54 10.99 9.21 6.55
CA ARG A 54 11.06 9.12 8.02
C ARG A 54 12.40 8.54 8.49
N LEU A 55 12.91 7.55 7.78
CA LEU A 55 14.18 6.88 8.10
C LEU A 55 15.40 7.57 7.47
N LYS A 56 15.20 8.60 6.65
CA LYS A 56 16.23 9.30 5.88
C LYS A 56 17.06 8.37 5.00
N LEU A 57 16.38 7.46 4.32
CA LEU A 57 16.95 6.51 3.37
C LEU A 57 16.50 6.83 1.94
N SER A 58 17.33 6.51 0.96
CA SER A 58 16.90 6.41 -0.43
C SER A 58 15.88 5.27 -0.62
N SER A 59 15.11 5.31 -1.71
CA SER A 59 14.24 4.20 -2.09
C SER A 59 15.00 2.87 -2.21
N ASP A 60 16.21 2.89 -2.79
CA ASP A 60 17.03 1.68 -2.97
C ASP A 60 17.43 1.07 -1.61
N GLU A 61 17.89 1.89 -0.67
CA GLU A 61 18.27 1.44 0.68
C GLU A 61 17.06 0.93 1.47
N PHE A 62 15.95 1.67 1.46
CA PHE A 62 14.75 1.26 2.17
C PHE A 62 14.22 -0.08 1.66
N LEU A 63 14.11 -0.23 0.33
CA LEU A 63 13.63 -1.46 -0.29
C LEU A 63 14.55 -2.64 0.05
N ALA A 64 15.87 -2.46 0.00
CA ALA A 64 16.84 -3.51 0.28
C ALA A 64 16.80 -3.98 1.74
N ILE A 65 16.77 -3.02 2.69
CA ILE A 65 16.87 -3.30 4.12
C ILE A 65 15.54 -3.81 4.68
N TYR A 66 14.44 -3.11 4.40
CA TYR A 66 13.16 -3.29 5.12
C TYR A 66 12.10 -4.07 4.35
N THR A 67 12.31 -4.37 3.08
CA THR A 67 11.23 -4.95 2.25
C THR A 67 11.64 -6.21 1.50
N GLN A 68 10.64 -6.99 1.11
CA GLN A 68 10.78 -8.12 0.21
C GLN A 68 9.76 -8.00 -0.94
N PRO A 69 10.21 -7.99 -2.20
CA PRO A 69 9.31 -8.09 -3.34
C PRO A 69 8.65 -9.48 -3.39
N GLN A 70 7.36 -9.52 -3.69
CA GLN A 70 6.59 -10.75 -3.91
C GLN A 70 5.76 -10.62 -5.18
N ILE A 71 5.47 -11.74 -5.84
CA ILE A 71 4.52 -11.75 -6.96
C ILE A 71 3.14 -12.15 -6.42
N LEU A 72 2.15 -11.30 -6.63
CA LEU A 72 0.78 -11.60 -6.25
C LEU A 72 0.18 -12.59 -7.28
N GLU A 73 0.07 -13.87 -6.91
CA GLU A 73 -0.32 -14.97 -7.81
C GLU A 73 -1.55 -14.67 -8.68
N LYS A 74 -2.59 -14.04 -8.12
CA LYS A 74 -3.82 -13.71 -8.86
C LYS A 74 -3.63 -12.66 -9.95
N THR A 75 -2.66 -11.76 -9.81
CA THR A 75 -2.47 -10.62 -10.73
C THR A 75 -1.17 -10.70 -11.53
N ASP A 76 -0.22 -11.54 -11.09
CA ASP A 76 1.16 -11.61 -11.60
C ASP A 76 1.90 -10.26 -11.50
N LEU A 77 1.49 -9.42 -10.54
CA LEU A 77 2.11 -8.13 -10.25
C LEU A 77 3.12 -8.24 -9.12
N PRO A 78 4.25 -7.51 -9.22
CA PRO A 78 5.13 -7.36 -8.10
C PRO A 78 4.49 -6.43 -7.06
N ILE A 79 4.40 -6.91 -5.83
CA ILE A 79 4.04 -6.15 -4.64
C ILE A 79 5.24 -6.13 -3.68
N VAL A 80 5.24 -5.17 -2.76
CA VAL A 80 6.30 -5.01 -1.77
C VAL A 80 5.72 -5.32 -0.40
N THR A 81 6.36 -6.20 0.36
CA THR A 81 5.97 -6.51 1.74
C THR A 81 7.06 -6.10 2.72
N LEU A 82 6.66 -5.75 3.94
CA LEU A 82 7.61 -5.43 5.01
C LEU A 82 8.29 -6.73 5.48
N LYS A 83 9.62 -6.72 5.56
CA LYS A 83 10.40 -7.78 6.20
C LYS A 83 10.20 -7.74 7.71
N LEU A 84 10.06 -8.91 8.31
CA LEU A 84 10.07 -9.09 9.75
C LEU A 84 11.48 -9.47 10.20
N LEU A 85 11.78 -9.22 11.47
CA LEU A 85 13.00 -9.70 12.11
C LEU A 85 12.98 -11.23 12.20
N ASP A 86 14.15 -11.83 12.10
CA ASP A 86 14.36 -13.26 12.35
C ASP A 86 14.51 -13.52 13.86
N ASP A 87 13.46 -13.18 14.60
CA ASP A 87 13.31 -13.52 16.01
C ASP A 87 12.16 -14.51 16.21
N GLU A 88 12.02 -15.05 17.41
CA GLU A 88 11.02 -16.10 17.71
C GLU A 88 9.57 -15.66 17.46
N GLN A 89 9.30 -14.35 17.33
CA GLN A 89 7.97 -13.79 17.18
C GLN A 89 7.71 -13.20 15.79
N SER A 90 8.68 -13.28 14.87
CA SER A 90 8.61 -12.64 13.55
C SER A 90 8.20 -11.17 13.67
N SER A 91 9.02 -10.40 14.35
CA SER A 91 8.70 -9.04 14.76
C SER A 91 8.77 -7.99 13.68
N CYS A 92 7.88 -6.99 13.71
CA CYS A 92 8.05 -5.77 12.93
C CYS A 92 9.36 -5.07 13.33
N PRO A 93 10.22 -4.65 12.38
CA PRO A 93 11.51 -4.03 12.70
C PRO A 93 11.38 -2.68 13.42
N PHE A 94 10.21 -2.05 13.36
CA PHE A 94 9.95 -0.74 13.96
C PHE A 94 9.34 -0.81 15.35
N VAL A 95 8.96 -1.99 15.86
CA VAL A 95 8.35 -2.11 17.18
C VAL A 95 9.41 -2.24 18.27
N LYS A 96 9.19 -1.54 19.38
CA LYS A 96 9.95 -1.57 20.63
C LYS A 96 8.96 -1.69 21.79
N GLU A 97 9.47 -1.93 23.00
CA GLU A 97 8.64 -2.06 24.20
C GLU A 97 7.77 -0.81 24.45
N ASP A 98 8.28 0.37 24.08
CA ASP A 98 7.60 1.65 24.25
C ASP A 98 6.71 2.04 23.06
N GLY A 99 6.63 1.22 22.00
CA GLY A 99 5.73 1.41 20.86
C GLY A 99 6.41 1.30 19.49
N CYS A 100 5.76 1.85 18.47
CA CYS A 100 6.28 1.85 17.10
C CYS A 100 7.12 3.11 16.83
N LEU A 101 8.37 2.95 16.41
CA LEU A 101 9.31 4.04 16.11
C LEU A 101 8.84 4.96 14.96
N VAL A 102 8.01 4.41 14.08
CA VAL A 102 7.44 5.10 12.91
C VAL A 102 5.94 5.29 13.06
N TYR A 103 5.39 5.36 14.28
CA TYR A 103 3.93 5.38 14.49
C TYR A 103 3.22 6.44 13.62
N GLU A 104 3.71 7.69 13.60
CA GLU A 104 3.13 8.78 12.78
C GLU A 104 3.24 8.56 11.27
N ASP A 105 4.12 7.67 10.83
CA ASP A 105 4.41 7.34 9.43
C ASP A 105 4.07 5.87 9.11
N ARG A 106 3.30 5.21 9.99
CA ARG A 106 3.00 3.79 9.89
C ARG A 106 2.24 3.46 8.60
N PRO A 107 2.42 2.24 8.04
CA PRO A 107 1.76 1.82 6.81
C PRO A 107 0.23 1.89 6.87
N SER A 108 -0.39 1.98 5.70
CA SER A 108 -1.84 1.99 5.51
C SER A 108 -2.52 0.81 6.24
N THR A 109 -1.98 -0.41 6.11
CA THR A 109 -2.48 -1.59 6.84
C THR A 109 -2.52 -1.39 8.35
N CYS A 110 -1.48 -0.80 8.94
CA CYS A 110 -1.41 -0.52 10.37
C CYS A 110 -2.36 0.60 10.82
N ARG A 111 -2.67 1.57 9.94
CA ARG A 111 -3.63 2.65 10.22
C ARG A 111 -5.07 2.17 10.16
N TYR A 112 -5.34 1.25 9.24
CA TYR A 112 -6.66 0.65 9.09
C TYR A 112 -7.06 -0.14 10.34
N TYR A 113 -6.14 -0.90 10.93
CA TYR A 113 -6.41 -1.72 12.11
C TYR A 113 -7.14 -0.94 13.22
N PRO A 114 -8.26 -1.45 13.78
CA PRO A 114 -8.76 -2.82 13.66
C PRO A 114 -9.72 -3.04 12.48
N LEU A 115 -9.87 -2.05 11.60
CA LEU A 115 -10.61 -2.23 10.35
C LEU A 115 -9.71 -2.89 9.29
N GLY A 116 -10.30 -3.71 8.45
CA GLY A 116 -9.75 -4.13 7.17
C GLY A 116 -10.54 -3.51 6.04
N VAL A 117 -9.90 -3.31 4.88
CA VAL A 117 -10.53 -2.88 3.63
C VAL A 117 -10.27 -3.93 2.55
N ALA A 118 -11.32 -4.30 1.79
CA ALA A 118 -11.22 -5.38 0.80
C ALA A 118 -10.13 -5.16 -0.25
N THR A 119 -9.86 -3.92 -0.66
CA THR A 119 -8.85 -3.58 -1.67
C THR A 119 -7.44 -3.94 -1.20
N LEU A 120 -7.05 -3.50 0.01
CA LEU A 120 -5.76 -3.86 0.62
C LEU A 120 -5.69 -5.33 1.05
N ALA A 121 -6.83 -5.92 1.42
CA ALA A 121 -6.92 -7.34 1.75
C ALA A 121 -7.05 -8.24 0.51
N TYR A 122 -7.05 -7.67 -0.69
CA TYR A 122 -7.26 -8.36 -1.97
C TYR A 122 -8.48 -9.31 -1.98
N ARG A 123 -9.56 -8.95 -1.27
CA ARG A 123 -10.82 -9.73 -1.22
C ARG A 123 -11.76 -9.37 -2.37
N GLU A 124 -12.62 -10.29 -2.76
CA GLU A 124 -13.64 -10.09 -3.82
C GLU A 124 -14.85 -9.35 -3.26
N GLY A 125 -15.49 -8.50 -4.08
CA GLY A 125 -16.68 -7.75 -3.69
C GLY A 125 -16.47 -6.31 -3.22
N ALA A 126 -15.32 -5.69 -3.52
CA ALA A 126 -15.13 -4.26 -3.28
C ALA A 126 -15.97 -3.45 -4.28
N ASP A 127 -17.08 -2.85 -3.83
CA ASP A 127 -17.75 -1.77 -4.55
C ASP A 127 -17.07 -0.41 -4.24
N GLU A 128 -17.47 0.63 -4.99
CA GLU A 128 -16.94 2.00 -4.86
C GLU A 128 -17.17 2.63 -3.48
N SER A 129 -18.02 2.04 -2.63
CA SER A 129 -18.36 2.59 -1.30
C SER A 129 -17.48 2.07 -0.15
N GLY A 130 -16.57 1.13 -0.45
CA GLY A 130 -15.60 0.61 0.50
C GLY A 130 -16.20 -0.47 1.40
N PHE A 131 -15.85 -1.73 1.11
CA PHE A 131 -16.15 -2.84 2.00
C PHE A 131 -15.18 -2.83 3.20
N TYR A 132 -15.69 -2.47 4.38
CA TYR A 132 -14.96 -2.56 5.65
C TYR A 132 -15.42 -3.75 6.48
N PHE A 133 -14.49 -4.32 7.24
CA PHE A 133 -14.74 -5.41 8.17
C PHE A 133 -13.81 -5.30 9.38
N PHE A 134 -14.16 -5.91 10.51
CA PHE A 134 -13.24 -5.96 11.65
C PHE A 134 -12.21 -7.08 11.48
N VAL A 135 -10.95 -6.75 11.75
CA VAL A 135 -9.88 -7.70 12.01
C VAL A 135 -9.88 -7.95 13.52
N ASN A 136 -10.62 -8.99 13.94
CA ASN A 136 -10.75 -9.35 15.35
C ASN A 136 -9.78 -10.48 15.71
N GLU A 137 -8.60 -10.10 16.18
CA GLU A 137 -7.60 -11.06 16.65
C GLU A 137 -7.75 -11.31 18.16
N PRO A 138 -7.69 -12.57 18.63
CA PRO A 138 -7.94 -12.89 20.04
C PRO A 138 -7.05 -12.14 21.05
N HIS A 139 -5.85 -11.73 20.62
CA HIS A 139 -4.93 -10.99 21.48
C HIS A 139 -5.32 -9.51 21.64
N CYS A 140 -6.16 -8.96 20.77
CA CYS A 140 -6.48 -7.54 20.73
C CYS A 140 -7.53 -7.18 21.78
N ARG A 141 -7.12 -6.42 22.80
CA ARG A 141 -7.99 -5.92 23.87
C ARG A 141 -8.52 -4.50 23.61
N GLY A 142 -8.17 -3.90 22.47
CA GLY A 142 -8.58 -2.54 22.15
C GLY A 142 -10.10 -2.37 21.99
N PHE A 143 -10.82 -3.44 21.64
CA PHE A 143 -12.29 -3.44 21.55
C PHE A 143 -13.02 -3.36 22.90
N GLU A 144 -12.30 -3.56 24.01
CA GLU A 144 -12.85 -3.51 25.37
C GLU A 144 -12.83 -2.09 25.95
N GLU A 145 -12.15 -1.18 25.28
CA GLU A 145 -12.07 0.23 25.64
C GLU A 145 -13.36 0.97 25.28
N ASP A 146 -13.71 2.01 26.05
CA ASP A 146 -15.00 2.68 25.89
C ASP A 146 -15.06 3.75 24.78
N GLN A 147 -13.94 4.03 24.13
CA GLN A 147 -13.89 5.06 23.09
C GLN A 147 -14.69 4.63 21.87
N ALA A 148 -15.78 5.35 21.60
CA ALA A 148 -16.68 5.07 20.49
C ALA A 148 -16.25 5.84 19.23
N TRP A 149 -16.37 5.15 18.09
CA TRP A 149 -16.06 5.64 16.76
C TRP A 149 -17.18 5.29 15.77
N THR A 150 -17.27 6.05 14.69
CA THR A 150 -17.74 5.52 13.40
C THR A 150 -16.54 5.14 12.52
N VAL A 151 -16.75 4.29 11.52
CA VAL A 151 -15.71 3.97 10.51
C VAL A 151 -15.13 5.25 9.90
N ARG A 152 -15.99 6.21 9.55
CA ARG A 152 -15.58 7.53 9.02
C ARG A 152 -14.70 8.30 10.00
N GLN A 153 -15.08 8.37 11.28
CA GLN A 153 -14.30 9.07 12.29
C GLN A 153 -12.92 8.41 12.48
N TRP A 154 -12.88 7.08 12.52
CA TRP A 154 -11.63 6.33 12.64
C TRP A 154 -10.70 6.56 11.45
N ARG A 155 -11.22 6.48 10.21
CA ARG A 155 -10.41 6.73 9.01
C ARG A 155 -9.83 8.14 8.99
N ASN A 156 -10.61 9.13 9.42
CA ASN A 156 -10.14 10.50 9.52
C ASN A 156 -9.05 10.66 10.61
N ASP A 157 -9.29 10.14 11.81
CA ASP A 157 -8.37 10.18 12.95
C ASP A 157 -7.03 9.48 12.65
N GLN A 158 -7.10 8.32 12.00
CA GLN A 158 -5.92 7.53 11.64
C GLN A 158 -5.21 8.04 10.36
N GLY A 159 -5.76 9.06 9.69
CA GLY A 159 -5.20 9.65 8.47
C GLY A 159 -5.29 8.76 7.23
N VAL A 160 -6.17 7.76 7.26
CA VAL A 160 -6.31 6.76 6.19
C VAL A 160 -6.87 7.37 4.91
N ASP A 161 -7.78 8.35 5.02
CA ASP A 161 -8.37 9.02 3.86
C ASP A 161 -7.31 9.64 2.93
N VAL A 162 -6.26 10.22 3.51
CA VAL A 162 -5.15 10.81 2.74
C VAL A 162 -4.34 9.73 2.04
N HIS A 163 -4.10 8.60 2.72
CA HIS A 163 -3.39 7.46 2.13
C HIS A 163 -4.18 6.85 0.97
N ASP A 164 -5.49 6.65 1.15
CA ASP A 164 -6.37 6.13 0.10
C ASP A 164 -6.40 7.07 -1.10
N GLN A 165 -6.51 8.39 -0.88
CA GLN A 165 -6.54 9.37 -1.96
C GLN A 165 -5.23 9.37 -2.78
N ILE A 166 -4.07 9.33 -2.12
CA ILE A 166 -2.77 9.31 -2.82
C ILE A 166 -2.57 7.99 -3.57
N ASN A 167 -3.03 6.87 -3.00
CA ASN A 167 -2.89 5.54 -3.59
C ASN A 167 -4.04 5.14 -4.52
N ALA A 168 -5.02 6.02 -4.78
CA ALA A 168 -6.22 5.68 -5.54
C ALA A 168 -5.90 5.17 -6.95
N GLU A 169 -5.09 5.92 -7.70
CA GLU A 169 -4.64 5.53 -9.05
C GLU A 169 -3.87 4.20 -9.03
N TRP A 170 -2.95 4.02 -8.08
CA TRP A 170 -2.22 2.75 -7.95
C TRP A 170 -3.17 1.57 -7.65
N THR A 171 -4.15 1.78 -6.78
CA THR A 171 -5.15 0.77 -6.42
C THR A 171 -6.01 0.42 -7.63
N GLU A 172 -6.41 1.41 -8.44
CA GLU A 172 -7.13 1.19 -9.69
C GLU A 172 -6.32 0.31 -10.65
N LEU A 173 -5.02 0.57 -10.84
CA LEU A 173 -4.16 -0.24 -11.71
C LEU A 173 -4.13 -1.71 -11.26
N VAL A 174 -3.97 -1.94 -9.95
CA VAL A 174 -3.89 -3.29 -9.36
C VAL A 174 -5.23 -4.02 -9.44
N VAL A 175 -6.33 -3.36 -9.09
CA VAL A 175 -7.68 -3.92 -9.17
C VAL A 175 -8.04 -4.23 -10.63
N ARG A 176 -7.75 -3.32 -11.54
CA ARG A 176 -8.03 -3.52 -12.97
C ARG A 176 -7.23 -4.69 -13.53
N LYS A 177 -5.95 -4.87 -13.16
CA LYS A 177 -5.18 -6.04 -13.57
C LYS A 177 -5.82 -7.35 -13.12
N ARG A 178 -6.47 -7.37 -11.95
CA ARG A 178 -7.18 -8.54 -11.43
C ARG A 178 -8.40 -8.93 -12.29
N SER A 179 -9.02 -7.97 -12.97
CA SER A 179 -10.14 -8.22 -13.87
C SER A 179 -9.72 -8.88 -15.18
N PHE A 180 -8.42 -8.92 -15.51
CA PHE A 180 -7.92 -9.64 -16.67
C PHE A 180 -7.78 -11.15 -16.41
N PRO A 181 -7.93 -11.99 -17.45
CA PRO A 181 -7.68 -13.42 -17.35
C PRO A 181 -6.28 -13.75 -16.80
N PRO A 182 -6.10 -14.76 -15.93
CA PRO A 182 -4.80 -15.10 -15.33
C PRO A 182 -3.70 -15.47 -16.34
N ASN A 183 -4.09 -15.93 -17.53
CA ASN A 183 -3.16 -16.22 -18.64
C ASN A 183 -2.65 -14.96 -19.36
N MET A 184 -3.27 -13.80 -19.15
CA MET A 184 -2.79 -12.52 -19.66
C MET A 184 -1.71 -11.96 -18.73
N LYS A 185 -0.49 -12.35 -19.01
CA LYS A 185 0.71 -11.91 -18.29
C LYS A 185 1.30 -10.67 -18.93
N TRP A 186 1.77 -9.75 -18.11
CA TRP A 186 2.61 -8.65 -18.57
C TRP A 186 4.05 -9.15 -18.76
N THR A 187 4.77 -8.51 -19.67
CA THR A 187 6.21 -8.80 -19.86
C THR A 187 7.00 -8.43 -18.61
N ASP A 188 8.18 -9.02 -18.43
CA ASP A 188 9.05 -8.70 -17.30
C ASP A 188 9.47 -7.22 -17.32
N GLN A 189 9.67 -6.64 -18.51
CA GLN A 189 9.95 -5.22 -18.67
C GLN A 189 8.79 -4.36 -18.15
N THR A 190 7.54 -4.71 -18.50
CA THR A 190 6.34 -4.01 -17.99
C THR A 190 6.23 -4.12 -16.47
N LYS A 191 6.48 -5.30 -15.90
CA LYS A 191 6.49 -5.49 -14.44
C LYS A 191 7.57 -4.66 -13.76
N GLN A 192 8.76 -4.56 -14.37
CA GLN A 192 9.86 -3.74 -13.86
C GLN A 192 9.53 -2.24 -13.92
N MET A 193 8.87 -1.77 -14.99
CA MET A 193 8.37 -0.40 -15.09
C MET A 193 7.32 -0.11 -14.02
N PHE A 194 6.35 -1.01 -13.83
CA PHE A 194 5.36 -0.92 -12.75
C PHE A 194 6.03 -0.85 -11.37
N PHE A 195 6.97 -1.74 -11.08
CA PHE A 195 7.69 -1.77 -9.81
C PHE A 195 8.47 -0.47 -9.58
N THR A 196 9.18 0.00 -10.60
CA THR A 196 10.02 1.21 -10.49
C THR A 196 9.17 2.44 -10.22
N ALA A 197 8.13 2.67 -11.02
CA ALA A 197 7.25 3.83 -10.86
C ALA A 197 6.38 3.76 -9.60
N SER A 198 6.05 2.56 -9.11
CA SER A 198 5.22 2.39 -7.89
C SER A 198 6.04 2.42 -6.60
N TYR A 199 7.20 1.78 -6.55
CA TYR A 199 7.88 1.48 -5.27
C TYR A 199 9.29 2.05 -5.15
N ASN A 200 9.90 2.50 -6.26
CA ASN A 200 11.24 3.08 -6.25
C ASN A 200 11.24 4.46 -6.89
N ILE A 201 10.67 5.43 -6.15
CA ILE A 201 10.45 6.79 -6.66
C ILE A 201 11.77 7.48 -7.04
N ASP A 202 12.87 7.19 -6.35
CA ASP A 202 14.19 7.77 -6.67
C ASP A 202 14.74 7.20 -7.98
N LYS A 203 14.59 5.90 -8.22
CA LYS A 203 14.94 5.30 -9.52
C LYS A 203 14.00 5.75 -10.63
N PHE A 204 12.71 5.94 -10.34
CA PHE A 204 11.77 6.48 -11.32
C PHE A 204 12.11 7.93 -11.70
N ARG A 205 12.52 8.77 -10.72
CA ARG A 205 13.03 10.12 -10.99
C ARG A 205 14.20 10.08 -11.99
N ARG A 206 15.21 9.25 -11.72
CA ARG A 206 16.36 9.07 -12.62
C ARG A 206 15.91 8.59 -14.01
N PHE A 207 14.97 7.65 -14.07
CA PHE A 207 14.42 7.20 -15.35
C PHE A 207 13.73 8.33 -16.13
N VAL A 208 12.98 9.21 -15.47
CA VAL A 208 12.28 10.32 -16.13
C VAL A 208 13.24 11.43 -16.58
N PHE A 209 14.22 11.78 -15.75
CA PHE A 209 15.07 12.96 -15.98
C PHE A 209 16.45 12.67 -16.61
N ASP A 210 16.98 11.46 -16.42
CA ASP A 210 18.33 11.09 -16.84
C ASP A 210 18.31 10.12 -18.04
N SER A 211 17.16 9.99 -18.72
CA SER A 211 16.99 9.16 -19.93
C SER A 211 16.27 9.92 -21.05
N THR A 212 16.05 9.27 -22.18
CA THR A 212 15.28 9.81 -23.33
C THR A 212 13.76 9.83 -23.10
N PHE A 213 13.32 9.81 -21.83
CA PHE A 213 11.91 9.76 -21.49
C PHE A 213 11.13 10.94 -22.10
N PHE A 214 11.61 12.17 -21.94
CA PHE A 214 10.91 13.35 -22.47
C PHE A 214 11.00 13.51 -23.98
N ASP A 215 12.01 12.90 -24.62
CA ASP A 215 12.09 12.84 -26.10
C ASP A 215 10.97 11.97 -26.67
N ARG A 216 10.65 10.88 -25.97
CA ARG A 216 9.61 9.91 -26.36
C ARG A 216 8.22 10.30 -25.91
N TYR A 217 8.12 10.95 -24.75
CA TYR A 217 6.88 11.38 -24.11
C TYR A 217 6.94 12.89 -23.86
N PRO A 218 6.45 13.72 -24.81
CA PRO A 218 6.41 15.16 -24.62
C PRO A 218 5.57 15.54 -23.40
N VAL A 219 6.19 16.26 -22.47
CA VAL A 219 5.57 16.74 -21.24
C VAL A 219 5.88 18.22 -21.08
N ASP A 220 4.88 19.02 -20.72
CA ASP A 220 5.01 20.45 -20.50
C ASP A 220 6.08 20.78 -19.44
N THR A 221 6.90 21.81 -19.66
CA THR A 221 7.97 22.23 -18.75
C THR A 221 7.46 22.54 -17.34
N ALA A 222 6.25 23.10 -17.18
CA ALA A 222 5.66 23.35 -15.87
C ALA A 222 5.36 22.05 -15.10
N ILE A 223 5.00 20.97 -15.82
CA ILE A 223 4.85 19.65 -15.21
C ILE A 223 6.22 19.11 -14.83
N GLN A 224 7.21 19.20 -15.73
CA GLN A 224 8.58 18.73 -15.47
C GLN A 224 9.18 19.36 -14.21
N ASP A 225 9.03 20.68 -14.05
CA ASP A 225 9.52 21.39 -12.86
C ASP A 225 8.83 20.90 -11.59
N LYS A 226 7.50 20.69 -11.64
CA LYS A 226 6.73 20.20 -10.49
C LYS A 226 7.16 18.81 -10.06
N ILE A 227 7.32 17.87 -11.01
CA ILE A 227 7.68 16.48 -10.70
C ILE A 227 9.16 16.31 -10.37
N ARG A 228 9.99 17.33 -10.58
CA ARG A 228 11.41 17.32 -10.19
C ARG A 228 11.57 17.40 -8.68
N ASP A 229 10.83 18.31 -8.05
CA ASP A 229 11.02 18.71 -6.65
C ASP A 229 9.96 18.13 -5.69
N ASP A 230 8.87 17.55 -6.20
CA ASP A 230 7.81 16.95 -5.39
C ASP A 230 7.62 15.45 -5.69
N GLU A 231 7.90 14.61 -4.70
CA GLU A 231 7.78 13.14 -4.79
C GLU A 231 6.35 12.66 -5.00
N LEU A 232 5.35 13.35 -4.44
CA LEU A 232 3.96 12.97 -4.60
C LEU A 232 3.47 13.33 -5.99
N GLU A 233 3.94 14.44 -6.54
CA GLU A 233 3.66 14.82 -7.93
C GLU A 233 4.35 13.86 -8.90
N LEU A 234 5.59 13.47 -8.63
CA LEU A 234 6.28 12.45 -9.41
C LEU A 234 5.58 11.08 -9.34
N LEU A 235 5.07 10.69 -8.16
CA LEU A 235 4.30 9.46 -8.00
C LEU A 235 3.00 9.52 -8.83
N ARG A 236 2.24 10.61 -8.73
CA ARG A 236 1.00 10.83 -9.51
C ARG A 236 1.29 10.79 -11.02
N PHE A 237 2.36 11.43 -11.44
CA PHE A 237 2.82 11.39 -12.83
C PHE A 237 3.14 9.95 -13.26
N GLY A 238 3.87 9.20 -12.43
CA GLY A 238 4.17 7.79 -12.67
C GLY A 238 2.92 6.93 -12.80
N MET A 239 1.90 7.14 -11.96
CA MET A 239 0.65 6.39 -12.04
C MET A 239 -0.13 6.69 -13.32
N ARG A 240 -0.21 7.97 -13.73
CA ARG A 240 -0.82 8.35 -15.02
C ARG A 240 -0.08 7.74 -16.21
N TRP A 241 1.26 7.77 -16.17
CA TRP A 241 2.10 7.17 -17.21
C TRP A 241 1.91 5.65 -17.28
N LEU A 242 1.85 4.96 -16.13
CA LEU A 242 1.55 3.53 -16.07
C LEU A 242 0.15 3.21 -16.59
N LYS A 243 -0.87 4.00 -16.24
CA LYS A 243 -2.24 3.82 -16.75
C LYS A 243 -2.27 3.85 -18.28
N TRP A 244 -1.57 4.82 -18.87
CA TRP A 244 -1.42 4.88 -20.32
C TRP A 244 -0.60 3.70 -20.87
N LEU A 245 0.53 3.36 -20.24
CA LEU A 245 1.41 2.28 -20.71
C LEU A 245 0.65 0.94 -20.78
N LEU A 246 -0.11 0.65 -19.73
CA LEU A 246 -0.79 -0.63 -19.48
C LEU A 246 -2.14 -0.74 -20.19
N PHE A 247 -2.91 0.36 -20.26
CA PHE A 247 -4.30 0.34 -20.71
C PHE A 247 -4.61 1.32 -21.85
N LYS A 248 -3.61 2.08 -22.33
CA LYS A 248 -3.76 3.11 -23.38
C LYS A 248 -4.77 4.21 -23.04
N GLU A 249 -4.97 4.47 -21.75
CA GLU A 249 -5.82 5.54 -21.24
C GLU A 249 -4.98 6.71 -20.71
N GLY A 250 -5.39 7.93 -21.06
CA GLY A 250 -4.71 9.15 -20.64
C GLY A 250 -4.26 10.01 -21.80
N ASP A 251 -3.37 10.95 -21.52
CA ASP A 251 -2.96 12.03 -22.41
C ASP A 251 -1.52 11.89 -22.93
N PHE A 252 -0.82 10.83 -22.53
CA PHE A 252 0.52 10.54 -23.07
C PHE A 252 0.43 10.16 -24.56
N ARG A 253 1.40 10.65 -25.33
CA ARG A 253 1.61 10.31 -26.73
C ARG A 253 3.05 9.86 -26.90
N VAL A 254 3.27 8.87 -27.75
CA VAL A 254 4.62 8.45 -28.15
C VAL A 254 4.98 9.22 -29.41
N LEU A 255 6.10 9.91 -29.39
CA LEU A 255 6.75 10.30 -30.63
C LEU A 255 7.53 9.08 -31.12
N GLU A 256 7.19 8.59 -32.33
CA GLU A 256 8.04 7.61 -33.00
C GLU A 256 9.39 8.29 -33.30
N GLU A 257 10.48 7.56 -33.07
CA GLU A 257 11.80 8.00 -33.54
C GLU A 257 11.69 8.25 -35.04
N ALA A 258 12.09 9.44 -35.51
CA ALA A 258 12.41 9.60 -36.92
C ALA A 258 13.54 8.61 -37.22
N GLU A 259 13.31 7.70 -38.16
CA GLU A 259 14.26 6.67 -38.62
C GLU A 259 15.71 7.15 -38.73
#